data_AF-A0A2J8PJH2-F1
#
_entry.id   AF-A0A2J8PJH2-F1
#
_cell.length_a   1.000
_cell.length_b   1.000
_cell.length_c   1.000
_cell.angle_alpha   90.00
_cell.angle_beta   90.00
_cell.angle_gamma   90.00
#
_symmetry.space_group_name_H-M   'P 1'
#
loop_
_entity.id
_entity.type
_entity.pdbx_description
1 polymer ?
#
loop_
_entity_poly.entity_id
_entity_poly.type
_entity_poly.pdbx_seq_one_letter_code
_entity_poly.pdbx_strand_id
1 'polypeptide(L)' 'MKKLKILYMSNNLVKDWAEFVKLAELPCLEDLVFVGNPLEEKHSAENNWIEEATKRVPKLKKLDGTPVIKGDEEEDN' A
#
# COMPACT_ATOMS: atom_id res chain seq x y z
N MET A 1 14.16 1.90 -8.91
CA MET A 1 13.59 3.25 -9.16
C MET A 1 13.51 3.96 -7.82
N LYS A 2 14.23 5.08 -7.61
CA LYS A 2 14.45 5.65 -6.26
C LYS A 2 13.59 6.87 -5.91
N LYS A 3 12.61 7.24 -6.73
CA LYS A 3 11.78 8.45 -6.54
C LYS A 3 10.29 8.22 -6.80
N LEU A 4 9.86 6.96 -6.92
CA LEU A 4 8.45 6.66 -7.17
C LEU A 4 7.66 6.91 -5.89
N LYS A 5 6.80 7.93 -5.89
CA LYS A 5 5.98 8.34 -4.75
C LYS A 5 4.54 7.84 -4.82
N ILE A 6 4.00 7.72 -6.03
CA ILE A 6 2.62 7.38 -6.29
C ILE A 6 2.60 6.18 -7.22
N LEU A 7 1.89 5.12 -6.85
CA LEU A 7 1.70 3.93 -7.67
C LEU A 7 0.22 3.59 -7.77
N TYR A 8 -0.29 3.62 -8.99
CA TYR A 8 -1.63 3.12 -9.32
C TYR A 8 -1.50 1.70 -9.88
N MET A 9 -1.96 0.72 -9.12
CA MET A 9 -1.92 -0.70 -9.45
C MET A 9 -3.29 -1.37 -9.26
N SER A 10 -4.36 -0.63 -9.56
CA SER A 10 -5.73 -1.15 -9.49
C SER A 10 -6.06 -2.13 -10.61
N ASN A 11 -7.06 -2.99 -10.38
CA ASN A 11 -7.60 -3.94 -11.36
C ASN A 11 -6.54 -4.89 -11.94
N ASN A 12 -5.59 -5.31 -11.12
CA ASN A 12 -4.59 -6.32 -11.49
C ASN A 12 -4.97 -7.68 -10.89
N LEU A 13 -4.21 -8.73 -11.25
CA LEU A 13 -4.47 -10.09 -10.79
C LEU A 13 -3.57 -10.51 -9.62
N VAL A 14 -3.21 -9.57 -8.73
CA VAL A 14 -2.38 -9.90 -7.57
C VAL A 14 -3.22 -10.60 -6.52
N LYS A 15 -2.82 -11.84 -6.17
CA LYS A 15 -3.54 -12.70 -5.22
C LYS A 15 -2.75 -13.02 -3.95
N ASP A 16 -1.45 -12.71 -3.96
CA ASP A 16 -0.51 -13.14 -2.92
C ASP A 16 0.21 -11.93 -2.32
N TRP A 17 0.38 -11.95 -1.00
CA TRP A 17 1.18 -10.99 -0.27
C TRP A 17 2.64 -10.97 -0.71
N ALA A 18 3.18 -12.07 -1.25
CA ALA A 18 4.54 -12.13 -1.77
C ALA A 18 4.81 -11.05 -2.85
N GLU A 19 3.82 -10.74 -3.69
CA GLU A 19 3.92 -9.67 -4.68
C GLU A 19 3.76 -8.28 -4.03
N PHE A 20 2.85 -8.15 -3.07
CA PHE A 20 2.61 -6.89 -2.37
C PHE A 20 3.81 -6.45 -1.52
N VAL A 21 4.51 -7.37 -0.86
CA VAL A 21 5.70 -7.06 -0.03
C VAL A 21 6.84 -6.49 -0.87
N LYS A 22 6.91 -6.77 -2.19
CA LYS A 22 7.88 -6.14 -3.08
C LYS A 22 7.72 -4.62 -3.14
N LEU A 23 6.51 -4.10 -2.87
CA LEU A 23 6.28 -2.65 -2.78
C LEU A 23 7.00 -2.01 -1.60
N ALA A 24 7.33 -2.78 -0.55
CA ALA A 24 8.12 -2.29 0.59
C ALA A 24 9.57 -1.96 0.19
N GLU A 25 10.06 -2.50 -0.93
CA GLU A 25 11.38 -2.17 -1.49
C GLU A 25 11.41 -0.78 -2.16
N LEU A 26 10.26 -0.10 -2.29
CA LEU A 26 10.15 1.24 -2.82
C LEU A 26 10.21 2.26 -1.67
N PRO A 27 11.39 2.81 -1.35
CA PRO A 27 11.59 3.58 -0.12
C PRO A 27 10.83 4.91 -0.09
N CYS A 28 10.41 5.42 -1.25
CA CYS A 28 9.72 6.70 -1.40
C CYS A 28 8.22 6.53 -1.71
N LEU A 29 7.67 5.30 -1.70
CA LEU A 29 6.27 5.09 -2.04
C LEU A 29 5.38 5.60 -0.89
N GLU A 30 4.56 6.59 -1.19
CA GLU A 30 3.71 7.30 -0.24
C GLU A 30 2.21 7.10 -0.54
N ASP A 31 1.83 6.99 -1.81
CA ASP A 31 0.44 6.78 -2.26
C ASP A 31 0.33 5.51 -3.11
N LEU A 32 -0.55 4.59 -2.71
CA LEU A 32 -0.82 3.34 -3.39
C LEU A 32 -2.31 3.18 -3.63
N VAL A 33 -2.69 2.85 -4.87
CA VAL A 33 -4.03 2.34 -5.18
C VAL A 33 -3.90 0.91 -5.66
N PHE A 34 -4.56 0.01 -4.95
CA PHE A 34 -4.54 -1.43 -5.15
C PHE A 34 -5.95 -2.04 -5.29
N VAL A 35 -7.01 -1.22 -5.27
CA VAL A 35 -8.41 -1.64 -5.47
C VAL A 35 -8.58 -2.54 -6.70
N GLY A 36 -9.39 -3.60 -6.56
CA GLY A 36 -9.74 -4.50 -7.67
C GLY A 36 -8.67 -5.56 -7.94
N ASN A 37 -7.76 -5.77 -6.99
CA ASN A 37 -6.91 -6.95 -6.95
C ASN A 37 -7.59 -8.02 -6.07
N PRO A 38 -7.54 -9.32 -6.44
CA PRO A 38 -8.14 -10.37 -5.62
C PRO A 38 -7.62 -10.40 -4.17
N LEU A 39 -6.37 -10.01 -3.94
CA LEU A 39 -5.81 -9.85 -2.60
C LEU A 39 -6.53 -8.75 -1.80
N GLU A 40 -6.73 -7.59 -2.41
CA GLU A 40 -7.44 -6.47 -1.78
C GLU A 40 -8.90 -6.83 -1.53
N GLU A 41 -9.61 -7.35 -2.54
CA GLU A 41 -11.02 -7.73 -2.41
C GLU A 41 -11.26 -8.71 -1.25
N LYS A 42 -10.37 -9.71 -1.10
CA LYS A 42 -10.44 -10.69 -0.02
C LYS A 42 -10.30 -10.03 1.35
N HIS A 43 -9.28 -9.20 1.53
CA HIS A 43 -8.98 -8.57 2.82
C HIS A 43 -9.93 -7.39 3.14
N SER A 44 -10.49 -6.76 2.11
CA SER A 44 -11.55 -5.76 2.23
C SER A 44 -12.85 -6.41 2.70
N ALA A 45 -13.20 -7.60 2.20
CA ALA A 45 -14.33 -8.38 2.72
C ALA A 45 -14.15 -8.81 4.18
N GLU A 46 -12.91 -9.06 4.60
CA GLU A 46 -12.54 -9.38 5.99
C GLU A 46 -12.37 -8.13 6.89
N ASN A 47 -12.53 -6.92 6.34
CA ASN A 47 -12.31 -5.62 7.02
C ASN A 47 -10.91 -5.44 7.63
N ASN A 48 -9.90 -6.17 7.14
CA ASN A 48 -8.51 -6.11 7.64
C ASN A 48 -7.51 -5.58 6.60
N TRP A 49 -7.98 -5.16 5.42
CA TRP A 49 -7.14 -4.71 4.32
C TRP A 49 -6.15 -3.60 4.69
N ILE A 50 -6.66 -2.48 5.22
CA ILE A 50 -5.82 -1.32 5.56
C ILE A 50 -4.77 -1.68 6.62
N GLU A 51 -5.15 -2.47 7.62
CA GLU A 51 -4.23 -2.91 8.68
C GLU A 51 -3.11 -3.79 8.11
N GLU A 52 -3.46 -4.83 7.36
CA GLU A 52 -2.50 -5.79 6.81
C GLU A 52 -1.58 -5.17 5.75
N ALA A 53 -2.13 -4.27 4.91
CA ALA A 53 -1.39 -3.55 3.89
C ALA A 53 -0.39 -2.56 4.51
N THR A 54 -0.85 -1.73 5.45
CA THR A 54 0.03 -0.75 6.12
C THR A 54 1.04 -1.41 7.05
N LYS A 55 0.77 -2.61 7.57
CA LYS A 55 1.76 -3.40 8.34
C LYS A 55 2.92 -3.87 7.49
N ARG A 56 2.67 -4.22 6.22
CA ARG A 56 3.69 -4.69 5.27
C ARG A 56 4.41 -3.55 4.55
N VAL A 57 3.70 -2.46 4.25
CA VAL A 57 4.26 -1.26 3.62
C VAL A 57 4.00 -0.06 4.55
N PRO A 58 4.79 0.08 5.64
CA PRO A 58 4.54 1.08 6.69
C PRO A 58 4.78 2.53 6.24
N LYS A 59 5.44 2.74 5.09
CA LYS A 59 5.77 4.06 4.56
C LYS A 59 4.63 4.73 3.80
N LEU A 60 3.53 4.00 3.54
CA LEU A 60 2.36 4.56 2.89
C LEU A 60 1.73 5.63 3.78
N LYS A 61 1.43 6.78 3.18
CA LYS A 61 0.62 7.86 3.75
C LYS A 61 -0.83 7.80 3.27
N LYS A 62 -1.05 7.16 2.11
CA LYS A 62 -2.37 7.00 1.52
C LYS A 62 -2.50 5.63 0.84
N LEU A 63 -3.62 4.97 1.09
CA LEU A 63 -3.96 3.67 0.54
C LEU A 63 -5.40 3.71 0.03
N ASP A 64 -5.61 3.44 -1.26
CA ASP A 64 -6.93 3.36 -1.91
C ASP A 64 -7.81 4.60 -1.72
N GLY A 65 -7.18 5.78 -1.68
CA GLY A 65 -7.90 7.03 -1.42
C GLY A 65 -8.02 7.38 0.07
N THR A 66 -7.77 6.43 0.97
CA THR A 66 -7.84 6.61 2.42
C THR A 66 -6.49 7.08 2.98
N PRO A 67 -6.42 8.23 3.68
CA PRO A 67 -5.22 8.62 4.41
C PRO A 67 -4.95 7.60 5.52
N VAL A 68 -3.75 7.01 5.52
CA VAL A 68 -3.29 6.10 6.55
C VAL A 68 -2.35 6.87 7.47
N ILE A 69 -2.91 7.43 8.53
CA ILE A 69 -2.17 8.22 9.51
C ILE A 69 -1.48 7.24 10.46
N LYS A 70 -0.22 6.91 10.19
CA LYS A 70 0.66 6.35 11.21
C LYS A 70 1.42 7.52 11.81
N GLY A 71 1.20 7.78 13.09
CA GLY A 71 2.10 8.63 13.86
C GLY A 71 3.47 7.97 13.82
N ASP A 72 4.35 8.48 12.97
CA ASP A 72 5.49 9.24 13.44
C ASP A 72 6.21 9.92 12.26
N GLU A 73 6.40 11.22 12.49
CA GLU A 73 7.57 12.03 12.17
C GLU A 73 7.87 12.42 10.71
N GLU A 74 7.88 13.74 10.56
CA GLU A 74 8.66 14.53 9.61
C GLU A 74 10.01 13.86 9.29
N GLU A 75 10.35 13.77 8.00
CA GLU A 75 11.68 14.12 7.47
C GLU A 75 11.75 13.74 5.99
N ASP A 76 11.76 14.77 5.13
CA ASP A 76 12.95 15.02 4.34
C ASP A 76 12.92 16.46 3.80
N ASN A 77 13.98 17.18 4.18
CA ASN A 77 14.46 18.52 3.81
C ASN A 77 14.32 18.88 2.32
#